data_AF-A0A9D1M2Y1-F1
#
_entry.id   AF-A0A9D1M2Y1-F1
#
_cell.length_a   1.000
_cell.length_b   1.000
_cell.length_c   1.000
_cell.angle_alpha   90.00
_cell.angle_beta   90.00
_cell.angle_gamma   90.00
#
_symmetry.space_group_name_H-M   'P 1'
#
loop_
_entity.id
_entity.type
_entity.pdbx_description
1 polymer ?
#
loop_
_entity_poly.entity_id
_entity_poly.type
_entity_poly.pdbx_seq_one_letter_code
_entity_poly.pdbx_strand_id
1 'polypeptide(L)'
;MVDNELVQDVFITTLILENNSPVVLERSLDKEKDPLMIVSNNIEFAHIDNSKSTKTSYVNLVENSEGLLVNFDFLNPNDRIYINLIHKQENQDFKVKGSFKGITEVKKKTVFSLLEYVEKNPRISGGVLMVLLIIGLLDLIYAICSLTNFVYNHIKKKIG
;
A
#
# COMPACT_ATOMS: atom_id res chain seq x y z
N MET A 1 -1.40 24.48 22.84
CA MET A 1 -2.34 23.43 22.43
C MET A 1 -1.83 22.96 21.09
N VAL A 2 -1.30 21.75 21.03
CA VAL A 2 -0.91 21.14 19.75
C VAL A 2 -2.23 20.81 19.09
N ASP A 3 -2.52 21.42 17.95
CA ASP A 3 -3.66 21.02 17.14
C ASP A 3 -3.48 19.54 16.82
N ASN A 4 -4.32 18.71 17.44
CA ASN A 4 -4.52 17.34 17.04
C ASN A 4 -5.10 17.40 15.63
N GLU A 5 -4.25 17.51 14.61
CA GLU A 5 -4.61 17.11 13.26
C GLU A 5 -5.03 15.65 13.39
N LEU A 6 -6.34 15.43 13.42
CA LEU A 6 -6.97 14.12 13.45
C LEU A 6 -6.29 13.28 12.38
N VAL A 7 -5.52 12.28 12.82
CA VAL A 7 -4.96 11.26 11.94
C VAL A 7 -6.13 10.77 11.11
N GLN A 8 -6.14 11.12 9.83
CA GLN A 8 -7.29 10.85 8.98
C GLN A 8 -7.44 9.34 8.88
N ASP A 9 -8.60 8.83 9.30
CA ASP A 9 -8.87 7.41 9.22
C ASP A 9 -8.83 6.98 7.75
N VAL A 10 -7.91 6.05 7.47
CA VAL A 10 -7.76 5.45 6.16
C VAL A 10 -8.39 4.06 6.23
N PHE A 11 -9.22 3.76 5.25
CA PHE A 11 -9.90 2.49 5.13
C PHE A 11 -9.30 1.72 3.96
N ILE A 12 -9.10 0.42 4.17
CA ILE A 12 -8.67 -0.50 3.13
C ILE A 12 -9.83 -1.44 2.81
N THR A 13 -10.21 -1.49 1.53
CA THR A 13 -11.14 -2.47 0.98
C THR A 13 -10.38 -3.37 0.02
N THR A 14 -10.30 -4.66 0.32
CA THR A 14 -9.83 -5.66 -0.64
C THR A 14 -10.96 -6.03 -1.60
N LEU A 15 -10.71 -5.99 -2.90
CA LEU A 15 -11.53 -6.61 -3.93
C LEU A 15 -10.85 -7.89 -4.38
N ILE A 16 -11.66 -8.91 -4.69
CA ILE A 16 -11.17 -10.18 -5.23
C ILE A 16 -11.82 -10.32 -6.61
N LEU A 17 -10.99 -10.47 -7.63
CA LEU A 17 -11.45 -10.79 -8.97
C LEU A 17 -11.07 -12.24 -9.22
N GLU A 18 -12.06 -13.12 -9.31
CA GLU A 18 -11.86 -14.54 -9.55
C GLU A 18 -12.45 -14.93 -10.90
N ASN A 19 -11.68 -15.60 -11.75
CA ASN A 19 -12.22 -16.21 -12.96
C ASN A 19 -12.95 -17.51 -12.61
N ASN A 20 -14.26 -17.43 -12.36
CA ASN A 20 -15.10 -18.60 -12.09
C ASN A 20 -15.54 -19.34 -13.37
N SER A 21 -15.12 -18.90 -14.55
CA SER A 21 -15.48 -19.54 -15.81
C SER A 21 -14.57 -20.75 -16.09
N PRO A 22 -15.04 -21.77 -16.83
CA PRO A 22 -14.22 -22.92 -17.20
C PRO A 22 -13.23 -22.61 -18.35
N VAL A 23 -13.18 -21.35 -18.81
CA VAL A 23 -12.35 -20.91 -19.94
C VAL A 23 -11.34 -19.86 -19.49
N VAL A 24 -10.26 -19.72 -20.26
CA VAL A 24 -9.30 -18.62 -20.09
C VAL A 24 -9.97 -17.32 -20.54
N LEU A 25 -9.92 -16.29 -19.69
CA LEU A 25 -10.33 -14.93 -20.06
C LEU A 25 -9.11 -14.24 -20.65
N GLU A 26 -9.13 -13.92 -21.94
CA GLU A 26 -8.08 -13.15 -22.61
C GLU A 26 -8.57 -11.73 -22.90
N ARG A 27 -7.74 -10.71 -22.66
CA ARG A 27 -8.06 -9.33 -23.07
C ARG A 27 -7.40 -9.00 -24.40
N SER A 28 -8.14 -8.25 -25.21
CA SER A 28 -7.61 -7.59 -26.40
C SER A 28 -7.97 -6.12 -26.28
N LEU A 29 -7.03 -5.32 -25.75
CA LEU A 29 -7.24 -3.92 -25.36
C LEU A 29 -7.84 -3.06 -26.49
N ASP A 30 -7.52 -3.37 -27.75
CA ASP A 30 -7.98 -2.61 -28.92
C ASP A 30 -9.42 -2.95 -29.37
N LYS A 31 -10.04 -4.02 -28.83
CA LYS A 31 -11.33 -4.55 -29.30
C LYS A 31 -12.41 -4.59 -28.21
N GLU A 32 -12.08 -4.11 -27.02
CA GLU A 32 -12.91 -4.27 -25.85
C GLU A 32 -13.90 -3.11 -25.73
N LYS A 33 -15.20 -3.41 -25.87
CA LYS A 33 -16.27 -2.40 -25.81
C LYS A 33 -16.67 -2.02 -24.38
N ASP A 34 -16.45 -2.90 -23.41
CA ASP A 34 -16.88 -2.73 -22.02
C ASP A 34 -15.86 -3.37 -21.07
N PRO A 35 -14.77 -2.63 -20.75
CA PRO A 35 -13.65 -3.18 -20.02
C PRO A 35 -13.91 -3.32 -18.51
N LEU A 36 -13.14 -4.19 -17.87
CA LEU A 36 -13.22 -4.39 -16.43
C LEU A 36 -12.75 -3.13 -15.69
N MET A 37 -13.66 -2.54 -14.92
CA MET A 37 -13.44 -1.29 -14.22
C MET A 37 -14.00 -1.32 -12.81
N ILE A 38 -13.25 -0.75 -11.87
CA ILE A 38 -13.67 -0.46 -10.51
C ILE A 38 -14.05 1.01 -10.46
N VAL A 39 -15.34 1.29 -10.39
CA VAL A 39 -15.90 2.65 -10.34
C VAL A 39 -16.02 3.09 -8.89
N SER A 40 -15.36 4.20 -8.55
CA SER A 40 -15.46 4.88 -7.26
C SER A 40 -14.85 6.27 -7.35
N ASN A 41 -15.44 7.23 -6.62
CA ASN A 41 -15.02 8.63 -6.66
C ASN A 41 -13.96 8.98 -5.60
N ASN A 42 -13.67 8.08 -4.65
CA ASN A 42 -12.82 8.39 -3.48
C ASN A 42 -11.72 7.33 -3.27
N ILE A 43 -11.11 6.85 -4.35
CA ILE A 43 -9.91 6.02 -4.24
C ILE A 43 -8.70 6.94 -4.13
N GLU A 44 -8.00 6.86 -3.00
CA GLU A 44 -6.73 7.57 -2.81
C GLU A 44 -5.56 6.80 -3.41
N PHE A 45 -5.61 5.47 -3.31
CA PHE A 45 -4.58 4.60 -3.84
C PHE A 45 -5.13 3.19 -4.08
N ALA A 46 -4.59 2.50 -5.08
CA ALA A 46 -4.89 1.09 -5.32
C ALA A 46 -3.65 0.31 -5.71
N HIS A 47 -3.56 -0.92 -5.22
CA HIS A 47 -2.48 -1.83 -5.59
C HIS A 47 -2.94 -3.28 -5.66
N ILE A 48 -2.20 -4.08 -6.41
CA ILE A 48 -2.40 -5.52 -6.51
C ILE A 48 -1.59 -6.20 -5.41
N ASP A 49 -2.23 -7.03 -4.59
CA ASP A 49 -1.57 -7.87 -3.61
C ASP A 49 -1.02 -9.13 -4.30
N ASN A 50 0.20 -9.01 -4.82
CA ASN A 50 0.91 -10.09 -5.52
C ASN A 50 1.22 -11.30 -4.61
N SER A 51 1.15 -11.15 -3.28
CA SER A 51 1.39 -12.26 -2.35
C SER A 51 0.19 -13.20 -2.23
N LYS A 52 -1.02 -12.68 -2.47
CA LYS A 52 -2.28 -13.44 -2.44
C LYS A 52 -2.83 -13.77 -3.82
N SER A 53 -2.48 -12.97 -4.83
CA SER A 53 -2.93 -13.17 -6.20
C SER A 53 -2.26 -14.40 -6.83
N THR A 54 -2.98 -15.08 -7.71
CA THR A 54 -2.36 -16.12 -8.54
C THR A 54 -1.30 -15.48 -9.44
N LYS A 55 -0.16 -16.15 -9.62
CA LYS A 55 0.87 -15.69 -10.55
C LYS A 55 0.32 -15.75 -11.98
N THR A 56 -0.09 -14.59 -12.46
CA THR A 56 -0.60 -14.38 -13.81
C THR A 56 0.37 -13.50 -14.58
N SER A 57 0.34 -13.62 -15.90
CA SER A 57 1.37 -13.13 -16.84
C SER A 57 1.53 -11.61 -16.87
N TYR A 58 0.47 -10.86 -16.62
CA TYR A 58 0.53 -9.41 -16.43
C TYR A 58 -0.80 -8.95 -15.84
N VAL A 59 -0.77 -8.15 -14.76
CA VAL A 59 -1.94 -7.45 -14.23
C VAL A 59 -1.50 -6.05 -13.84
N ASN A 60 -2.23 -5.02 -14.28
CA ASN A 60 -1.99 -3.63 -13.90
C ASN A 60 -3.30 -2.91 -13.61
N LEU A 61 -3.19 -1.79 -12.89
CA LEU A 61 -4.28 -0.87 -12.62
C LEU A 61 -3.96 0.45 -13.30
N VAL A 62 -4.91 1.00 -14.04
CA VAL A 62 -4.76 2.30 -14.72
C VAL A 62 -5.89 3.21 -14.27
N GLU A 63 -5.54 4.36 -13.71
CA GLU A 63 -6.51 5.38 -13.33
C GLU A 63 -7.16 6.02 -14.56
N ASN A 64 -8.47 6.27 -14.46
CA ASN A 64 -9.23 7.03 -15.45
C ASN A 64 -10.21 7.98 -14.74
N SER A 65 -10.96 8.77 -15.51
CA SER A 65 -11.91 9.74 -14.98
C SER A 65 -13.11 9.14 -14.23
N GLU A 66 -13.37 7.84 -14.36
CA GLU A 66 -14.50 7.13 -13.76
C GLU A 66 -14.09 6.16 -12.63
N GLY A 67 -12.79 5.95 -12.41
CA GLY A 67 -12.23 5.02 -11.43
C GLY A 67 -10.95 4.33 -11.91
N LEU A 68 -10.87 3.01 -11.72
CA LEU A 68 -9.68 2.20 -12.04
C LEU A 68 -10.00 1.13 -13.08
N LEU A 69 -9.28 1.17 -14.19
CA LEU A 69 -9.25 0.11 -15.19
C LEU A 69 -8.34 -1.02 -14.72
N VAL A 70 -8.80 -2.27 -14.82
CA VAL A 70 -8.03 -3.45 -14.39
C VAL A 70 -7.54 -4.22 -15.61
N ASN A 71 -6.30 -3.99 -16.06
CA ASN A 71 -5.75 -4.72 -17.21
C ASN A 71 -5.04 -5.99 -16.80
N PHE A 72 -5.20 -7.00 -17.63
CA PHE A 72 -4.51 -8.27 -17.54
C PHE A 72 -4.42 -8.89 -18.92
N ASP A 73 -3.38 -9.68 -19.18
CA ASP A 73 -3.22 -10.35 -20.48
C ASP A 73 -4.20 -11.53 -20.60
N PHE A 74 -4.16 -12.41 -19.59
CA PHE A 74 -5.10 -13.53 -19.46
C PHE A 74 -5.33 -13.93 -18.00
N LEU A 75 -6.47 -14.57 -17.74
CA LEU A 75 -6.81 -15.23 -16.47
C LEU A 75 -7.28 -16.66 -16.74
N ASN A 76 -6.57 -17.64 -16.20
CA ASN A 76 -6.99 -19.05 -16.26
C ASN A 76 -8.20 -19.29 -15.35
N PRO A 77 -8.93 -20.40 -15.56
CA PRO A 77 -9.95 -20.83 -14.62
C PRO A 77 -9.41 -20.91 -13.18
N ASN A 78 -10.13 -20.30 -12.23
CA ASN A 78 -9.80 -20.18 -10.81
C ASN A 78 -8.63 -19.23 -10.48
N ASP A 79 -8.09 -18.49 -11.44
CA ASP A 79 -7.13 -17.43 -11.13
C ASP A 79 -7.80 -16.31 -10.31
N ARG A 80 -7.08 -15.80 -9.31
CA ARG A 80 -7.55 -14.75 -8.41
C ARG A 80 -6.61 -13.55 -8.45
N ILE A 81 -7.16 -12.36 -8.58
CA ILE A 81 -6.46 -11.09 -8.39
C ILE A 81 -7.02 -10.43 -7.13
N TYR A 82 -6.14 -10.11 -6.19
CA TYR A 82 -6.47 -9.33 -5.00
C TYR A 82 -6.07 -7.88 -5.23
N ILE A 83 -7.04 -6.97 -5.17
CA ILE A 83 -6.82 -5.53 -5.34
C ILE A 83 -7.16 -4.85 -4.03
N ASN A 84 -6.20 -4.17 -3.41
CA ASN A 84 -6.45 -3.37 -2.21
C ASN A 84 -6.69 -1.92 -2.60
N LEU A 85 -7.85 -1.40 -2.22
CA LEU A 85 -8.26 -0.03 -2.42
C LEU A 85 -8.15 0.73 -1.10
N ILE A 86 -7.47 1.87 -1.13
CA ILE A 86 -7.30 2.76 0.00
C ILE A 86 -8.21 3.96 -0.20
N HIS A 87 -9.03 4.29 0.80
CA HIS A 87 -10.04 5.34 0.72
C HIS A 87 -10.30 5.98 2.09
N LYS A 88 -10.89 7.19 2.11
CA LYS A 88 -11.12 7.97 3.34
C LYS A 88 -12.48 7.75 4.00
N GLN A 89 -13.39 7.01 3.37
CA GLN A 89 -14.76 6.80 3.87
C GLN A 89 -15.04 5.33 4.16
N GLU A 90 -15.46 4.99 5.38
CA GLU A 90 -15.74 3.60 5.79
C GLU A 90 -16.75 2.88 4.87
N ASN A 91 -17.79 3.59 4.46
CA ASN A 91 -18.89 3.08 3.63
C ASN A 91 -18.75 3.50 2.18
N GLN A 92 -17.54 3.44 1.64
CA GLN A 92 -17.33 3.70 0.22
C GLN A 92 -18.05 2.66 -0.65
N ASP A 93 -18.89 3.15 -1.56
CA ASP A 93 -19.51 2.33 -2.59
C ASP A 93 -18.50 2.09 -3.72
N PHE A 94 -18.17 0.82 -3.95
CA PHE A 94 -17.38 0.38 -5.10
C PHE A 94 -18.28 -0.42 -6.03
N LYS A 95 -18.28 -0.07 -7.31
CA LYS A 95 -18.99 -0.83 -8.34
C LYS A 95 -17.98 -1.43 -9.30
N VAL A 96 -18.00 -2.74 -9.46
CA VAL A 96 -17.25 -3.41 -10.53
C VAL A 96 -18.16 -3.45 -11.76
N LYS A 97 -17.69 -2.89 -12.87
CA LYS A 97 -18.35 -2.90 -14.18
C LYS A 97 -17.45 -3.63 -15.19
N GLY A 98 -18.05 -4.11 -16.28
CA GLY A 98 -17.36 -4.79 -17.35
C GLY A 98 -18.07 -6.07 -17.77
N SER A 99 -17.87 -6.47 -19.02
CA SER A 99 -18.63 -7.53 -19.68
C SER A 99 -18.08 -8.96 -19.47
N PHE A 100 -17.09 -9.14 -18.59
CA PHE A 100 -16.52 -10.47 -18.29
C PHE A 100 -17.48 -11.32 -17.47
N LYS A 101 -18.20 -12.22 -18.14
CA LYS A 101 -19.21 -13.15 -17.59
C LYS A 101 -18.70 -14.19 -16.57
N GLY A 102 -17.57 -13.97 -15.90
CA GLY A 102 -16.97 -14.92 -14.96
C GLY A 102 -16.39 -14.32 -13.69
N ILE A 103 -16.35 -12.99 -13.56
CA ILE A 103 -15.76 -12.32 -12.39
C ILE A 103 -16.85 -12.08 -11.36
N THR A 104 -16.93 -12.97 -10.39
CA THR A 104 -17.96 -12.95 -9.37
C THR A 104 -17.28 -13.06 -8.02
N GLU A 105 -17.13 -11.92 -7.33
CA GLU A 105 -17.33 -11.75 -5.89
C GLU A 105 -16.46 -10.61 -5.31
N VAL A 106 -17.09 -9.47 -5.03
CA VAL A 106 -16.45 -8.37 -4.28
C VAL A 106 -16.51 -8.69 -2.78
N LYS A 107 -15.42 -9.22 -2.19
CA LYS A 107 -15.33 -9.43 -0.74
C LYS A 107 -14.77 -8.21 -0.02
N LYS A 108 -15.63 -7.32 0.48
CA LYS A 108 -15.21 -6.19 1.34
C LYS A 108 -14.61 -6.74 2.64
N LYS A 109 -13.28 -6.63 2.79
CA LYS A 109 -12.59 -6.83 4.07
C LYS A 109 -12.10 -5.48 4.58
N THR A 110 -12.87 -4.86 5.46
CA THR A 110 -12.51 -3.60 6.13
C THR A 110 -11.38 -3.83 7.13
N VAL A 111 -10.28 -3.10 7.03
CA VAL A 111 -9.15 -3.20 7.97
C VAL A 111 -8.55 -1.81 8.26
N PHE A 112 -8.91 -1.32 9.46
CA PHE A 112 -8.18 -0.51 10.46
C PHE A 112 -7.50 0.84 10.12
N SER A 113 -7.56 1.76 11.10
CA SER A 113 -6.72 2.97 11.17
C SER A 113 -5.23 2.60 11.22
N LEU A 114 -4.37 3.51 10.77
CA LEU A 114 -2.91 3.32 10.79
C LEU A 114 -2.39 2.90 12.18
N LEU A 115 -3.04 3.41 13.24
CA LEU A 115 -2.80 3.06 14.64
C LEU A 115 -2.99 1.56 14.92
N GLU A 116 -4.10 0.97 14.50
CA GLU A 116 -4.36 -0.45 14.72
C GLU A 116 -3.44 -1.37 13.88
N TYR A 117 -3.01 -0.92 12.70
CA TYR A 117 -2.01 -1.65 11.91
C TYR A 117 -0.63 -1.68 12.61
N VAL A 118 -0.22 -0.53 13.17
CA VAL A 118 1.02 -0.39 13.96
C VAL A 118 0.95 -1.21 15.25
N GLU A 119 -0.20 -1.22 15.94
CA GLU A 119 -0.43 -2.06 17.13
C GLU A 119 -0.38 -3.55 16.81
N LYS A 120 -0.97 -3.98 15.69
CA LYS A 120 -1.00 -5.40 15.29
C LYS A 120 0.34 -5.90 14.72
N ASN A 121 1.23 -5.01 14.31
CA ASN A 121 2.53 -5.36 13.73
C ASN A 121 3.70 -4.74 14.51
N PRO A 122 3.90 -5.10 15.80
CA PRO A 122 4.91 -4.50 16.67
C PRO A 122 6.35 -4.71 16.18
N ARG A 123 6.58 -5.68 15.29
CA ARG A 123 7.90 -5.93 14.70
C ARG A 123 8.35 -4.82 13.75
N ILE A 124 7.41 -4.22 13.00
CA ILE A 124 7.72 -3.15 12.04
C ILE A 124 7.96 -1.84 12.81
N SER A 125 7.08 -1.50 13.75
CA SER A 125 7.23 -0.30 14.59
C SER A 125 8.42 -0.39 15.53
N GLY A 126 8.68 -1.57 16.13
CA GLY A 126 9.87 -1.81 16.94
C GLY A 126 11.17 -1.72 16.14
N GLY A 127 11.17 -2.18 14.87
CA GLY A 127 12.32 -2.05 13.98
C GLY A 127 12.68 -0.59 13.69
N VAL A 128 11.68 0.24 13.38
CA VAL A 128 11.89 1.68 13.13
C VAL A 128 12.42 2.39 14.38
N LEU A 129 11.86 2.09 15.57
CA LEU A 129 12.32 2.67 16.83
C LEU A 129 13.78 2.29 17.15
N MET A 130 14.17 1.04 16.89
CA MET A 130 15.55 0.58 17.07
C MET A 130 16.53 1.35 16.16
N VAL A 131 16.17 1.57 14.90
CA VAL A 131 17.02 2.33 13.98
C VAL A 131 17.20 3.78 14.47
N LEU A 132 16.13 4.43 14.92
CA LEU A 132 16.20 5.79 15.46
C LEU A 132 17.07 5.87 16.72
N LEU A 133 16.98 4.88 17.62
CA LEU A 133 17.83 4.79 18.81
C LEU A 133 19.31 4.63 18.44
N ILE A 134 19.62 3.81 17.44
CA ILE A 134 21.00 3.62 16.97
C ILE A 134 21.57 4.92 16.40
N ILE A 135 20.80 5.64 15.58
CA ILE A 135 21.21 6.93 15.03
C ILE A 135 21.48 7.92 16.16
N GLY A 136 20.55 8.06 17.12
CA GLY A 136 20.74 8.94 18.26
C GLY A 136 21.97 8.59 19.11
N LEU A 137 22.28 7.30 19.24
CA LEU A 137 23.48 6.85 19.96
C LEU A 137 24.77 7.20 19.21
N LEU A 138 24.77 7.06 17.88
CA LEU A 138 25.91 7.44 17.03
C LEU A 138 26.16 8.95 17.08
N ASP A 139 25.11 9.76 17.03
CA ASP A 139 25.21 11.22 17.16
C ASP A 139 25.76 11.62 18.53
N LEU A 140 25.33 10.94 19.60
CA LEU A 140 25.85 11.16 20.95
C LEU A 140 27.34 10.82 21.04
N ILE A 141 27.76 9.67 20.49
CA ILE A 141 29.18 9.27 20.45
C ILE A 141 29.99 10.31 19.66
N TYR A 142 29.49 10.74 18.50
CA TYR A 142 30.14 11.76 17.69
C TYR A 142 30.31 13.08 18.46
N ALA A 143 29.27 13.53 19.18
CA ALA A 143 29.33 14.72 20.01
C ALA A 143 30.39 14.61 21.13
N ILE A 144 30.49 13.46 21.80
CA ILE A 144 31.51 13.20 22.84
C ILE A 144 32.92 13.21 22.23
N CYS A 145 33.12 12.59 21.07
CA CYS A 145 34.40 12.60 20.36
C CYS A 145 34.80 14.01 19.90
N SER A 146 33.84 14.81 19.43
CA SER A 146 34.06 16.20 19.05
C SER A 146 34.47 17.06 20.25
N LEU A 147 33.77 16.89 21.38
CA LEU A 147 34.06 17.63 22.62
C LEU A 147 35.44 17.28 23.18
N THR A 148 35.81 16.00 23.20
CA THR A 148 37.14 15.55 23.66
C THR A 148 38.27 16.08 22.79
N ASN A 149 38.09 16.09 21.46
CA ASN A 149 39.04 16.72 20.53
C ASN A 149 39.15 18.23 20.75
N PHE A 150 38.03 18.93 21.00
CA PHE A 150 38.05 20.36 21.31
C PHE A 150 38.83 20.65 22.60
N VAL A 151 38.56 19.91 23.67
CA VAL A 151 39.26 20.06 24.96
C VAL A 151 40.76 19.76 24.81
N TYR A 152 41.12 18.68 24.12
CA TYR A 152 42.51 18.32 23.86
C TYR A 152 43.26 19.43 23.12
N ASN A 153 42.68 19.95 22.02
CA ASN A 153 43.29 21.02 21.24
C ASN A 153 43.39 22.33 22.01
N HIS A 154 42.43 22.63 22.88
CA HIS A 154 42.44 23.84 23.70
C HIS A 154 43.49 23.78 24.81
N ILE A 155 43.66 22.62 25.45
CA ILE A 155 44.72 22.38 26.46
C ILE A 155 46.10 22.43 25.79
N LYS A 156 46.28 21.75 24.65
CA LYS A 156 47.54 21.75 23.90
C LYS A 156 47.99 23.17 23.51
N LYS A 157 47.06 24.04 23.12
CA LYS A 157 47.34 25.46 22.81
C LYS A 157 47.71 26.33 24.02
N LYS A 158 47.44 25.89 25.25
CA LYS A 158 47.78 26.65 26.47
C LYS A 158 49.12 26.23 27.09
N ILE A 159 49.65 25.07 26.72
CA ILE A 159 50.84 24.47 27.35
C ILE A 159 52.06 24.43 26.39
N GLY A 160 51.85 24.64 25.09
CA GLY A 160 52.91 24.89 24.10
C GLY A 160 52.97 26.36 23.73
#